data_AF-A0A1H8PR42-F1
#
_entry.id   AF-A0A1H8PR42-F1
#
_cell.length_a   1.000
_cell.length_b   1.000
_cell.length_c   1.000
_cell.angle_alpha   90.00
_cell.angle_beta   90.00
_cell.angle_gamma   90.00
#
_symmetry.space_group_name_H-M   'P 1'
#
loop_
_entity.id
_entity.type
_entity.pdbx_description
1 polymer ?
#
loop_
_entity_poly.entity_id
_entity_poly.type
_entity_poly.pdbx_seq_one_letter_code
_entity_poly.pdbx_strand_id
1 'polypeptide(L)'
;MRLSTEGRVGAVTLVGLALLAYMIIHLGNFNFQEDGYPLQAVFGQVSGLKQGNIVRYAGVEVGSVKGIQVKPDGVLVQMLIHSGVAIPEGSSFVIGTDGLLGEKFIEIYPASQASGFLAPNAVVRGQDPQGLEHLIASADKVLLDVQKLVQSLNDVFGDEKVKASFKDTVINAKEITANLNALTATLARMAAHNEGNVDVIAGNLRDVSGNLSAVTARVDKLIAGVDNNGQTAADLRETLANIKNTSSRIEKMAASLEGVVTDPQTGENLRQTLKNTREASEKANKMLSKVNSLSAETNFEVLYSPDAEKYQSNADIKINTSPNQFAVVGVHGIGDGNRGNLQVGTGDDRFDSRLGIVEGKPGAGIDAKLGNQMRFSVDVYDPNDVRVKLRSEYQLNPDTFLVGQTDNVNKETDRSTYFGVKHTF
;
A
#
# COMPACT_ATOMS: atom_id res chain seq x y z
N MET A 1 -0.36 -34.86 -90.47
CA MET A 1 -0.66 -33.47 -90.88
C MET A 1 0.23 -32.54 -90.07
N ARG A 2 1.08 -31.72 -90.70
CA ARG A 2 1.83 -30.69 -89.98
C ARG A 2 0.88 -29.51 -89.74
N LEU A 3 0.50 -29.27 -88.49
CA LEU A 3 -0.29 -28.11 -88.11
C LEU A 3 0.49 -26.84 -88.49
N SER A 4 -0.19 -25.92 -89.19
CA SER A 4 0.35 -24.60 -89.50
C SER A 4 0.70 -23.87 -88.19
N THR A 5 1.58 -22.89 -88.27
CA THR A 5 2.06 -22.15 -87.09
C THR A 5 0.89 -21.50 -86.35
N GLU A 6 -0.13 -21.04 -87.07
CA GLU A 6 -1.37 -20.46 -86.55
C GLU A 6 -2.20 -21.49 -85.76
N GLY A 7 -2.32 -22.73 -86.25
CA GLY A 7 -3.04 -23.80 -85.56
C GLY A 7 -2.40 -24.22 -84.24
N ARG A 8 -1.06 -24.15 -84.15
CA ARG A 8 -0.33 -24.41 -82.89
C ARG A 8 -0.56 -23.30 -81.87
N VAL A 9 -0.58 -22.04 -82.30
CA VAL A 9 -0.86 -20.91 -81.39
C VAL A 9 -2.29 -21.00 -80.86
N GLY A 10 -3.28 -21.26 -81.72
CA GLY A 10 -4.67 -21.42 -81.30
C GLY A 10 -4.88 -22.55 -80.28
N ALA A 11 -4.20 -23.70 -80.47
CA ALA A 11 -4.26 -24.81 -79.52
C ALA A 11 -3.68 -24.45 -78.15
N VAL A 12 -2.55 -23.75 -78.10
CA VAL A 12 -1.93 -23.30 -76.84
C VAL A 12 -2.84 -22.30 -76.12
N THR A 13 -3.45 -21.36 -76.84
CA THR A 13 -4.39 -20.40 -76.24
C THR A 13 -5.63 -21.09 -75.67
N LEU A 14 -6.18 -22.09 -76.36
CA LEU A 14 -7.32 -22.88 -75.87
C LEU A 14 -6.98 -23.68 -74.61
N VAL A 15 -5.80 -24.32 -74.57
CA VAL A 15 -5.33 -25.03 -73.38
C VAL A 15 -5.10 -24.05 -72.22
N GLY A 16 -4.53 -22.88 -72.51
CA GLY A 16 -4.35 -21.81 -71.51
C GLY A 16 -5.68 -21.32 -70.93
N LEU A 17 -6.68 -21.08 -71.76
CA LEU A 17 -8.03 -20.70 -71.32
C LEU A 17 -8.71 -21.81 -70.51
N ALA A 18 -8.56 -23.08 -70.92
CA ALA A 18 -9.10 -24.21 -70.18
C ALA A 18 -8.44 -24.36 -68.79
N LEU A 19 -7.11 -24.20 -68.71
CA LEU A 19 -6.39 -24.20 -67.43
C LEU A 19 -6.77 -23.01 -66.55
N LEU A 20 -6.96 -21.83 -67.13
CA LEU A 20 -7.44 -20.64 -66.39
C LEU A 20 -8.83 -20.90 -65.82
N ALA A 21 -9.77 -21.40 -66.62
CA ALA A 21 -11.11 -21.74 -66.18
C ALA A 21 -11.10 -22.79 -65.08
N TYR A 22 -10.26 -23.82 -65.22
CA TYR A 22 -10.06 -24.84 -64.18
C TYR A 22 -9.55 -24.22 -62.87
N MET A 23 -8.54 -23.34 -62.92
CA MET A 23 -8.04 -22.67 -61.72
C MET A 23 -9.10 -21.77 -61.06
N ILE A 24 -9.87 -21.01 -61.84
CA ILE A 24 -10.93 -20.15 -61.28
C ILE A 24 -11.98 -20.99 -60.54
N ILE A 25 -12.38 -22.12 -61.10
CA ILE A 25 -13.36 -23.00 -60.46
C ILE A 25 -12.76 -23.68 -59.23
N HIS A 26 -11.51 -24.15 -59.30
CA HIS A 26 -10.87 -24.90 -58.23
C HIS A 26 -10.44 -24.01 -57.05
N LEU A 27 -9.94 -22.80 -57.31
CA LEU A 27 -9.56 -21.83 -56.26
C LEU A 27 -10.76 -21.02 -55.77
N GLY A 28 -11.78 -20.82 -56.61
CA GLY A 28 -12.94 -20.00 -56.29
C GLY A 28 -13.92 -20.63 -55.29
N ASN A 29 -13.72 -21.89 -54.92
CA ASN A 29 -14.49 -22.62 -53.90
C ASN A 29 -16.01 -22.39 -54.03
N PHE A 30 -16.52 -22.39 -55.27
CA PHE A 30 -17.92 -22.11 -55.57
C PHE A 30 -18.81 -23.29 -55.16
N ASN A 31 -19.22 -23.33 -53.90
CA ASN A 31 -20.26 -24.25 -53.43
C ASN A 31 -21.63 -23.72 -53.87
N PHE A 32 -22.17 -24.25 -54.99
CA PHE A 32 -23.45 -23.82 -55.56
C PHE A 32 -24.69 -24.30 -54.78
N GLN A 33 -24.51 -25.12 -53.73
CA GLN A 33 -25.61 -25.57 -52.88
C GLN A 33 -25.10 -25.76 -51.45
N GLU A 34 -25.42 -24.81 -50.58
CA GLU A 34 -25.19 -24.95 -49.15
C GLU A 34 -26.42 -25.59 -48.52
N ASP A 35 -26.28 -26.84 -48.06
CA ASP A 35 -27.34 -27.55 -47.36
C ASP A 35 -27.46 -27.03 -45.92
N GLY A 36 -28.57 -26.39 -45.60
CA GLY A 36 -28.82 -25.82 -44.27
C GLY A 36 -30.24 -25.34 -44.07
N TYR A 37 -30.52 -24.79 -42.89
CA TYR A 37 -31.78 -24.08 -42.62
C TYR A 37 -31.53 -22.60 -42.32
N PRO A 38 -32.42 -21.72 -42.78
CA PRO A 38 -32.31 -20.30 -42.52
C PRO A 38 -32.70 -19.97 -41.07
N LEU A 39 -32.00 -19.02 -40.47
CA LEU A 39 -32.32 -18.43 -39.17
C LEU A 39 -32.17 -16.91 -39.24
N GLN A 40 -32.94 -16.18 -38.44
CA GLN A 40 -32.95 -14.72 -38.48
C GLN A 40 -32.70 -14.14 -37.09
N ALA A 41 -31.86 -13.10 -36.99
CA ALA A 41 -31.62 -12.38 -35.76
C ALA A 41 -31.77 -10.87 -35.96
N VAL A 42 -32.39 -10.19 -35.01
CA VAL A 42 -32.55 -8.72 -35.01
C VAL A 42 -31.57 -8.11 -34.01
N PHE A 43 -30.72 -7.21 -34.49
CA PHE A 43 -29.76 -6.44 -33.69
C PHE A 43 -30.12 -4.95 -33.74
N GLY A 44 -29.75 -4.19 -32.71
CA GLY A 44 -29.83 -2.73 -32.74
C GLY A 44 -28.79 -2.12 -33.68
N GLN A 45 -27.59 -2.71 -33.70
CA GLN A 45 -26.50 -2.34 -34.60
C GLN A 45 -25.63 -3.54 -34.96
N VAL A 46 -25.04 -3.53 -36.17
CA VAL A 46 -24.19 -4.64 -36.67
C VAL A 46 -22.74 -4.24 -36.97
N SER A 47 -22.40 -2.96 -36.81
CA SER A 47 -21.04 -2.37 -36.80
C SER A 47 -19.95 -3.13 -37.58
N GLY A 48 -20.15 -3.29 -38.90
CA GLY A 48 -19.15 -3.89 -39.80
C GLY A 48 -19.39 -5.34 -40.19
N LEU A 49 -20.47 -5.98 -39.73
CA LEU A 49 -20.92 -7.29 -40.22
C LEU A 49 -21.30 -7.21 -41.71
N LYS A 50 -20.89 -8.21 -42.49
CA LYS A 50 -21.09 -8.32 -43.94
C LYS A 50 -21.66 -9.69 -44.31
N GLN A 51 -22.29 -9.75 -45.47
CA GLN A 51 -22.65 -11.03 -46.09
C GLN A 51 -21.39 -11.88 -46.29
N GLY A 52 -21.48 -13.18 -45.97
CA GLY A 52 -20.37 -14.12 -46.00
C GLY A 52 -19.62 -14.26 -44.66
N ASN A 53 -19.85 -13.38 -43.68
CA ASN A 53 -19.25 -13.56 -42.36
C ASN A 53 -19.73 -14.85 -41.70
N ILE A 54 -18.84 -15.45 -40.93
CA ILE A 54 -19.04 -16.76 -40.32
C ILE A 54 -20.05 -16.66 -39.17
N VAL A 55 -20.82 -17.72 -38.98
CA VAL A 55 -21.65 -17.95 -37.79
C VAL A 55 -21.03 -19.10 -37.01
N ARG A 56 -20.70 -18.84 -35.75
CA ARG A 56 -20.11 -19.81 -34.81
C ARG A 56 -21.12 -20.19 -33.75
N TYR A 57 -21.02 -21.43 -33.28
CA TYR A 57 -21.73 -21.93 -32.13
C TYR A 57 -20.72 -22.49 -31.15
N ALA A 58 -20.66 -21.90 -29.96
CA ALA A 58 -19.66 -22.23 -28.94
C ALA A 58 -18.22 -22.31 -29.49
N GLY A 59 -17.85 -21.34 -30.35
CA GLY A 59 -16.52 -21.21 -30.96
C GLY A 59 -16.29 -22.06 -32.23
N VAL A 60 -17.24 -22.87 -32.66
CA VAL A 60 -17.12 -23.71 -33.87
C VAL A 60 -17.92 -23.12 -35.01
N GLU A 61 -17.36 -23.06 -36.21
CA GLU A 61 -18.08 -22.61 -37.42
C GLU A 61 -19.24 -23.56 -37.76
N VAL A 62 -20.45 -23.02 -37.80
CA VAL A 62 -21.70 -23.77 -38.04
C VAL A 62 -22.58 -23.16 -39.13
N GLY A 63 -22.14 -22.07 -39.75
CA GLY A 63 -22.92 -21.42 -40.79
C GLY A 63 -22.32 -20.12 -41.28
N SER A 64 -23.10 -19.38 -42.07
CA SER A 64 -22.68 -18.09 -42.62
C SER A 64 -23.84 -17.10 -42.71
N VAL A 65 -23.51 -15.81 -42.70
CA VAL A 65 -24.45 -14.70 -42.91
C VAL A 65 -24.81 -14.61 -44.39
N LYS A 66 -26.09 -14.77 -44.71
CA LYS A 66 -26.62 -14.72 -46.08
C LYS A 66 -27.17 -13.37 -46.48
N GLY A 67 -27.63 -12.56 -45.54
CA GLY A 67 -28.20 -11.26 -45.85
C GLY A 67 -28.30 -10.37 -44.64
N ILE A 68 -28.24 -9.07 -44.88
CA ILE A 68 -28.41 -8.03 -43.86
C ILE A 68 -29.42 -7.04 -44.40
N GLN A 69 -30.50 -6.81 -43.66
CA GLN A 69 -31.58 -5.92 -44.05
C GLN A 69 -31.85 -4.92 -42.93
N VAL A 70 -31.79 -3.63 -43.26
CA VAL A 70 -32.17 -2.57 -42.32
C VAL A 70 -33.68 -2.52 -42.20
N LYS A 71 -34.18 -2.51 -40.97
CA LYS A 71 -35.60 -2.37 -40.63
C LYS A 71 -35.79 -1.18 -39.67
N PRO A 72 -37.03 -0.66 -39.52
CA PRO A 72 -37.29 0.47 -38.61
C PRO A 72 -36.92 0.22 -37.14
N ASP A 73 -36.92 -1.04 -36.73
CA ASP A 73 -36.64 -1.53 -35.37
C ASP A 73 -35.19 -2.00 -35.16
N GLY A 74 -34.34 -1.91 -36.19
CA GLY A 74 -32.93 -2.30 -36.12
C GLY A 74 -32.42 -2.93 -37.43
N VAL A 75 -31.59 -3.96 -37.31
CA VAL A 75 -31.01 -4.68 -38.45
C VAL A 75 -31.36 -6.15 -38.35
N LEU A 76 -32.08 -6.65 -39.35
CA LEU A 76 -32.38 -8.07 -39.51
C LEU A 76 -31.22 -8.75 -40.24
N VAL A 77 -30.57 -9.69 -39.58
CA VAL A 77 -29.52 -10.54 -40.15
C VAL A 77 -30.09 -11.92 -40.45
N GLN A 78 -29.93 -12.36 -41.70
CA GLN A 78 -30.29 -13.68 -42.18
C GLN A 78 -29.04 -14.55 -42.20
N MET A 79 -29.11 -15.69 -41.51
CA MET A 79 -28.05 -16.67 -41.38
C MET A 79 -28.51 -17.98 -42.00
N LEU A 80 -27.56 -18.75 -42.53
CA LEU A 80 -27.78 -20.15 -42.91
C LEU A 80 -26.94 -21.03 -42.00
N ILE A 81 -27.59 -21.94 -41.28
CA ILE A 81 -26.95 -22.90 -40.38
C ILE A 81 -26.85 -24.26 -41.07
N HIS A 82 -25.68 -24.90 -41.00
CA HIS A 82 -25.41 -26.17 -41.66
C HIS A 82 -26.35 -27.29 -41.20
N SER A 83 -26.71 -28.19 -42.14
CA SER A 83 -27.54 -29.36 -41.89
C SER A 83 -26.83 -30.35 -40.96
N GLY A 84 -27.14 -30.32 -39.67
CA GLY A 84 -26.47 -31.11 -38.63
C GLY A 84 -26.33 -30.39 -37.29
N VAL A 85 -26.56 -29.08 -37.27
CA VAL A 85 -26.47 -28.25 -36.07
C VAL A 85 -27.85 -27.75 -35.66
N ALA A 86 -28.35 -28.23 -34.51
CA ALA A 86 -29.60 -27.75 -33.94
C ALA A 86 -29.32 -26.70 -32.86
N ILE A 87 -29.79 -25.47 -33.07
CA ILE A 87 -29.58 -24.37 -32.11
C ILE A 87 -30.67 -24.43 -31.03
N PRO A 88 -30.33 -24.55 -29.73
CA PRO A 88 -31.32 -24.58 -28.66
C PRO A 88 -32.11 -23.27 -28.56
N GLU A 89 -33.38 -23.35 -28.20
CA GLU A 89 -34.17 -22.17 -27.84
C GLU A 89 -33.55 -21.42 -26.66
N GLY A 90 -33.64 -20.08 -26.68
CA GLY A 90 -33.02 -19.22 -25.66
C GLY A 90 -31.51 -18.99 -25.84
N SER A 91 -30.89 -19.54 -26.90
CA SER A 91 -29.50 -19.25 -27.23
C SER A 91 -29.29 -17.76 -27.49
N SER A 92 -28.15 -17.23 -27.05
CA SER A 92 -27.78 -15.83 -27.23
C SER A 92 -26.96 -15.63 -28.50
N PHE A 93 -27.30 -14.62 -29.29
CA PHE A 93 -26.62 -14.28 -30.53
C PHE A 93 -25.87 -12.97 -30.34
N VAL A 94 -24.55 -13.00 -30.45
CA VAL A 94 -23.68 -11.85 -30.19
C VAL A 94 -22.79 -11.61 -31.41
N ILE A 95 -22.58 -10.35 -31.77
CA ILE A 95 -21.63 -10.01 -32.84
C ILE A 95 -20.23 -9.93 -32.24
N GLY A 96 -19.38 -10.88 -32.60
CA GLY A 96 -17.98 -10.98 -32.22
C GLY A 96 -17.04 -10.37 -33.26
N THR A 97 -15.77 -10.26 -32.89
CA THR A 97 -14.66 -9.84 -33.78
C THR A 97 -13.46 -10.70 -33.47
N ASP A 98 -12.79 -11.24 -34.48
CA ASP A 98 -11.54 -11.96 -34.26
C ASP A 98 -10.42 -10.94 -33.92
N GLY A 99 -10.05 -10.84 -32.65
CA GLY A 99 -9.13 -9.81 -32.17
C GLY A 99 -9.69 -8.38 -32.25
N LEU A 100 -8.83 -7.36 -32.16
CA LEU A 100 -9.26 -5.95 -32.19
C LEU A 100 -9.68 -5.46 -33.59
N LEU A 101 -9.04 -5.97 -34.65
CA LEU A 101 -9.19 -5.47 -36.03
C LEU A 101 -9.62 -6.55 -37.04
N GLY A 102 -9.90 -7.77 -36.59
CA GLY A 102 -10.27 -8.86 -37.50
C GLY A 102 -11.69 -8.77 -38.00
N GLU A 103 -12.09 -9.81 -38.72
CA GLU A 103 -13.43 -9.87 -39.30
C GLU A 103 -14.50 -10.08 -38.22
N LYS A 104 -15.70 -9.55 -38.50
CA LYS A 104 -16.87 -9.75 -37.66
C LYS A 104 -17.45 -11.14 -37.90
N PHE A 105 -18.02 -11.73 -36.87
CA PHE A 105 -18.76 -12.98 -36.94
C PHE A 105 -19.93 -12.95 -35.98
N ILE A 106 -20.88 -13.87 -36.15
CA ILE A 106 -21.95 -14.07 -35.16
C ILE A 106 -21.54 -15.25 -34.28
N GLU A 107 -21.47 -15.03 -32.97
CA GLU A 107 -21.29 -16.08 -31.97
C GLU A 107 -22.64 -16.45 -31.38
N ILE A 108 -22.93 -17.75 -31.34
CA ILE A 108 -24.13 -18.29 -30.72
C ILE A 108 -23.72 -19.02 -29.44
N TYR A 109 -24.18 -18.49 -28.31
CA TYR A 109 -24.00 -19.12 -27.01
C TYR A 109 -25.21 -19.98 -26.66
N PRO A 110 -25.03 -21.27 -26.32
CA PRO A 110 -26.13 -22.14 -25.92
C PRO A 110 -26.80 -21.66 -24.63
N ALA A 111 -28.12 -21.80 -24.55
CA ALA A 111 -28.85 -21.62 -23.30
C ALA A 111 -28.50 -22.72 -22.29
N SER A 112 -28.38 -22.35 -21.01
CA SER A 112 -28.14 -23.32 -19.92
C SER A 112 -29.32 -24.28 -19.68
N GLN A 113 -30.53 -23.88 -20.07
CA GLN A 113 -31.73 -24.71 -20.08
C GLN A 113 -32.51 -24.38 -21.35
N ALA A 114 -32.81 -25.40 -22.16
CA ALA A 114 -33.55 -25.24 -23.41
C ALA A 114 -34.80 -26.11 -23.38
N SER A 115 -35.95 -25.53 -23.75
CA SER A 115 -37.23 -26.22 -23.91
C SER A 115 -37.39 -26.93 -25.25
N GLY A 116 -36.49 -26.65 -26.21
CA GLY A 116 -36.54 -27.14 -27.58
C GLY A 116 -35.43 -26.56 -28.44
N PHE A 117 -35.58 -26.67 -29.75
CA PHE A 117 -34.66 -26.13 -30.76
C PHE A 117 -35.37 -25.10 -31.62
N LEU A 118 -34.62 -24.10 -32.10
CA LEU A 118 -35.13 -23.09 -33.00
C LEU A 118 -35.58 -23.72 -34.32
N ALA A 119 -36.82 -23.44 -34.72
CA ALA A 119 -37.35 -23.88 -36.01
C ALA A 119 -36.69 -23.15 -37.18
N PRO A 120 -36.67 -23.73 -38.38
CA PRO A 120 -36.29 -23.03 -39.59
C PRO A 120 -37.08 -21.72 -39.77
N ASN A 121 -36.39 -20.64 -40.12
CA ASN A 121 -36.89 -19.26 -40.23
C ASN A 121 -37.30 -18.60 -38.90
N ALA A 122 -36.95 -19.17 -37.74
CA ALA A 122 -37.19 -18.49 -36.47
C ALA A 122 -36.44 -17.13 -36.42
N VAL A 123 -37.11 -16.15 -35.80
CA VAL A 123 -36.56 -14.81 -35.58
C VAL A 123 -36.22 -14.67 -34.10
N VAL A 124 -34.95 -14.38 -33.80
CA VAL A 124 -34.45 -14.18 -32.44
C VAL A 124 -33.92 -12.75 -32.25
N ARG A 125 -33.75 -12.34 -31.01
CA ARG A 125 -33.13 -11.05 -30.68
C ARG A 125 -31.64 -11.25 -30.39
N GLY A 126 -30.81 -10.51 -31.11
CA GLY A 126 -29.38 -10.46 -30.88
C GLY A 126 -28.99 -9.44 -29.81
N GLN A 127 -27.80 -9.62 -29.23
CA GLN A 127 -27.18 -8.67 -28.33
C GLN A 127 -26.24 -7.76 -29.12
N ASP A 128 -26.32 -6.46 -28.84
CA ASP A 128 -25.49 -5.47 -29.51
C ASP A 128 -24.02 -5.65 -29.10
N PRO A 129 -23.07 -5.51 -30.05
CA PRO A 129 -21.65 -5.60 -29.75
C PRO A 129 -21.24 -4.47 -28.79
N GLN A 130 -20.52 -4.83 -27.73
CA GLN A 130 -19.83 -3.86 -26.85
C GLN A 130 -18.55 -3.41 -27.55
N GLY A 131 -18.58 -2.24 -28.16
CA GLY A 131 -17.44 -1.67 -28.89
C GLY A 131 -16.35 -1.10 -28.00
N LEU A 132 -15.19 -0.81 -28.61
CA LEU A 132 -14.07 -0.12 -27.96
C LEU A 132 -14.50 1.26 -27.40
N GLU A 133 -15.50 1.88 -28.01
CA GLU A 133 -16.06 3.16 -27.60
C GLU A 133 -16.63 3.09 -26.17
N HIS A 134 -17.26 1.98 -25.79
CA HIS A 134 -17.78 1.79 -24.44
C HIS A 134 -16.66 1.55 -23.42
N LEU A 135 -15.56 0.94 -23.84
CA LEU A 135 -14.36 0.78 -22.99
C LEU A 135 -13.68 2.13 -22.76
N ILE A 136 -13.52 2.95 -23.80
CA ILE A 136 -12.97 4.31 -23.70
C ILE A 136 -13.83 5.17 -22.77
N ALA A 137 -15.15 5.16 -22.95
CA ALA A 137 -16.06 5.91 -22.08
C ALA A 137 -16.00 5.44 -20.61
N SER A 138 -15.82 4.14 -20.38
CA SER A 138 -15.60 3.60 -19.04
C SER A 138 -14.26 4.05 -18.45
N ALA A 139 -13.20 4.07 -19.27
CA ALA A 139 -11.88 4.53 -18.86
C ALA A 139 -11.88 6.01 -18.47
N ASP A 140 -12.53 6.88 -19.25
CA ASP A 140 -12.69 8.30 -18.93
C ASP A 140 -13.37 8.51 -17.58
N LYS A 141 -14.41 7.73 -17.30
CA LYS A 141 -15.11 7.77 -16.01
C LYS A 141 -14.19 7.38 -14.85
N VAL A 142 -13.41 6.30 -15.02
CA VAL A 142 -12.44 5.86 -14.00
C VAL A 142 -11.38 6.93 -13.77
N LEU A 143 -10.87 7.56 -14.83
CA LEU A 143 -9.89 8.65 -14.72
C LEU A 143 -10.46 9.85 -13.94
N LEU A 144 -11.71 10.22 -14.18
CA LEU A 144 -12.39 11.28 -13.43
C LEU A 144 -12.57 10.93 -11.94
N ASP A 145 -12.91 9.68 -11.64
CA ASP A 145 -13.07 9.23 -10.26
C ASP A 145 -11.73 9.19 -9.51
N VAL A 146 -10.64 8.79 -10.19
CA VAL A 146 -9.27 8.89 -9.65
C VAL A 146 -8.88 10.34 -9.38
N GLN A 147 -9.17 11.27 -10.29
CA GLN A 147 -8.89 12.69 -10.07
C GLN A 147 -9.60 13.23 -8.83
N LYS A 148 -10.88 12.88 -8.62
CA LYS A 148 -11.63 13.27 -7.41
C LYS A 148 -11.04 12.69 -6.14
N LEU A 149 -10.58 11.44 -6.17
CA LEU A 149 -9.92 10.80 -5.04
C LEU A 149 -8.61 11.51 -4.69
N VAL A 150 -7.79 11.80 -5.69
CA VAL A 150 -6.53 12.57 -5.52
C VAL A 150 -6.81 13.95 -4.96
N GLN A 151 -7.85 14.63 -5.43
CA GLN A 151 -8.24 15.94 -4.94
C GLN A 151 -8.71 15.89 -3.48
N SER A 152 -9.51 14.87 -3.13
CA SER A 152 -9.95 14.66 -1.75
C SER A 152 -8.79 14.33 -0.81
N LEU A 153 -7.80 13.58 -1.27
CA LEU A 153 -6.56 13.35 -0.52
C LEU A 153 -5.75 14.64 -0.35
N ASN A 154 -5.64 15.45 -1.41
CA ASN A 154 -4.95 16.73 -1.35
C ASN A 154 -5.64 17.73 -0.42
N ASP A 155 -6.97 17.72 -0.32
CA ASP A 155 -7.70 18.56 0.63
C ASP A 155 -7.45 18.15 2.09
N VAL A 156 -7.30 16.86 2.37
CA VAL A 156 -7.06 16.35 3.74
C VAL A 156 -5.60 16.50 4.16
N PHE A 157 -4.66 16.17 3.27
CA PHE A 157 -3.22 16.16 3.56
C PHE A 157 -2.52 17.49 3.20
N GLY A 158 -3.13 18.30 2.34
CA GLY A 158 -2.63 19.60 1.91
C GLY A 158 -3.12 20.76 2.77
N ASP A 159 -4.14 20.57 3.62
CA ASP A 159 -4.62 21.61 4.54
C ASP A 159 -3.47 22.07 5.45
N GLU A 160 -3.09 23.34 5.30
CA GLU A 160 -2.04 23.97 6.09
C GLU A 160 -2.30 23.85 7.60
N LYS A 161 -3.56 23.76 8.04
CA LYS A 161 -3.90 23.57 9.45
C LYS A 161 -3.50 22.19 9.97
N VAL A 162 -3.61 21.14 9.14
CA VAL A 162 -3.23 19.78 9.52
C VAL A 162 -1.72 19.67 9.58
N LYS A 163 -1.01 20.22 8.59
CA LYS A 163 0.46 20.32 8.59
C LYS A 163 0.98 21.16 9.76
N ALA A 164 0.35 22.30 10.04
CA ALA A 164 0.69 23.17 11.17
C ALA A 164 0.46 22.46 12.51
N SER A 165 -0.70 21.84 12.71
CA SER A 165 -1.01 21.10 13.94
C SER A 165 -0.04 19.94 14.19
N PHE A 166 0.37 19.24 13.13
CA PHE A 166 1.36 18.16 13.24
C PHE A 166 2.74 18.71 13.59
N LYS A 167 3.17 19.78 12.92
CA LYS A 167 4.43 20.48 13.20
C LYS A 167 4.46 21.03 14.63
N ASP A 168 3.39 21.67 15.08
CA ASP A 168 3.26 22.22 16.43
C ASP A 168 3.27 21.11 17.48
N THR A 169 2.65 19.96 17.21
CA THR A 169 2.70 18.79 18.09
C THR A 169 4.13 18.26 18.25
N VAL A 170 4.88 18.16 17.16
CA VAL A 170 6.29 17.71 17.19
C VAL A 170 7.19 18.73 17.91
N ILE A 171 6.97 20.03 17.69
CA ILE A 171 7.71 21.11 18.36
C ILE A 171 7.41 21.08 19.87
N ASN A 172 6.13 21.03 20.26
CA ASN A 172 5.71 20.99 21.66
C ASN A 172 6.25 19.73 22.37
N ALA A 173 6.25 18.57 21.71
CA ALA A 173 6.81 17.35 22.26
C ALA A 173 8.32 17.44 22.50
N LYS A 174 9.07 18.10 21.59
CA LYS A 174 10.50 18.37 21.76
C LYS A 174 10.75 19.31 22.95
N GLU A 175 9.94 20.34 23.11
CA GLU A 175 10.04 21.31 24.20
C GLU A 175 9.70 20.69 25.56
N ILE A 176 8.63 19.90 25.65
CA ILE A 176 8.27 19.14 26.85
C ILE A 176 9.40 18.19 27.25
N THR A 177 10.01 17.50 26.28
CA THR A 177 11.14 16.58 26.55
C THR A 177 12.36 17.33 27.08
N ALA A 178 12.68 18.50 26.51
CA ALA A 178 13.76 19.35 27.01
C ALA A 178 13.49 19.83 28.45
N ASN A 179 12.27 20.26 28.75
CA ASN A 179 11.85 20.69 30.08
C ASN A 179 11.90 19.53 31.10
N LEU A 180 11.47 18.32 30.71
CA LEU A 180 11.56 17.13 31.56
C LEU A 180 13.01 16.75 31.87
N ASN A 181 13.92 16.87 30.89
CA ASN A 181 15.35 16.62 31.11
C ASN A 181 15.96 17.67 32.06
N ALA A 182 15.60 18.94 31.91
CA ALA A 182 16.04 20.02 32.80
C ALA A 182 15.51 19.86 34.23
N LEU A 183 14.24 19.47 34.38
CA LEU A 183 13.63 19.14 35.66
C LEU A 183 14.32 17.94 36.32
N THR A 184 14.57 16.87 35.56
CA THR A 184 15.27 15.67 36.03
C THR A 184 16.68 16.00 36.52
N ALA A 185 17.42 16.84 35.78
CA ALA A 185 18.75 17.30 36.20
C ALA A 185 18.70 18.14 37.47
N THR A 186 17.66 18.97 37.64
CA THR A 186 17.44 19.76 38.85
C THR A 186 17.09 18.89 40.04
N LEU A 187 16.20 17.90 39.87
CA LEU A 187 15.84 16.93 40.90
C LEU A 187 17.04 16.05 41.30
N ALA A 188 17.87 15.64 40.35
CA ALA A 188 19.10 14.90 40.61
C ALA A 188 20.12 15.74 41.42
N ARG A 189 20.24 17.04 41.11
CA ARG A 189 21.06 17.97 41.90
C ARG A 189 20.49 18.19 43.29
N MET A 190 19.17 18.35 43.44
CA MET A 190 18.52 18.47 44.74
C MET A 190 18.74 17.21 45.59
N ALA A 191 18.58 16.02 45.00
CA ALA A 191 18.87 14.75 45.65
C ALA A 191 20.32 14.66 46.14
N ALA A 192 21.28 15.12 45.34
CA ALA A 192 22.70 15.08 45.68
C ALA A 192 23.15 16.19 46.66
N HIS A 193 22.44 17.33 46.71
CA HIS A 193 22.88 18.54 47.43
C HIS A 193 22.11 18.80 48.74
N ASN A 194 20.98 18.11 48.98
CA ASN A 194 20.24 18.22 50.26
C ASN A 194 20.86 17.40 51.40
N GLU A 195 21.62 16.35 51.12
CA GLU A 195 22.31 15.56 52.16
C GLU A 195 23.37 16.41 52.89
N GLY A 196 24.18 17.19 52.15
CA GLY A 196 25.30 17.94 52.74
C GLY A 196 24.92 19.17 53.58
N ASN A 197 23.89 19.93 53.20
CA ASN A 197 23.54 21.16 53.91
C ASN A 197 22.77 20.91 55.21
N VAL A 198 21.97 19.85 55.28
CA VAL A 198 21.16 19.57 56.46
C VAL A 198 22.00 18.91 57.56
N ASP A 199 22.99 18.09 57.21
CA ASP A 199 23.97 17.57 58.17
C ASP A 199 24.79 18.69 58.83
N VAL A 200 25.18 19.71 58.06
CA VAL A 200 25.89 20.89 58.58
C VAL A 200 24.99 21.70 59.52
N ILE A 201 23.71 21.89 59.18
CA ILE A 201 22.74 22.57 60.04
C ILE A 201 22.48 21.78 61.32
N ALA A 202 22.33 20.45 61.23
CA ALA A 202 22.16 19.57 62.38
C ALA A 202 23.38 19.56 63.30
N GLY A 203 24.60 19.57 62.73
CA GLY A 203 25.85 19.74 63.46
C GLY A 203 25.88 21.06 64.24
N ASN A 204 25.62 22.18 63.55
CA ASN A 204 25.59 23.51 64.18
C ASN A 204 24.53 23.61 65.29
N LEU A 205 23.36 22.98 65.13
CA LEU A 205 22.31 22.95 66.15
C LEU A 205 22.72 22.15 67.39
N ARG A 206 23.45 21.03 67.23
CA ARG A 206 24.04 20.28 68.35
C ARG A 206 25.09 21.12 69.09
N ASP A 207 25.94 21.82 68.35
CA ASP A 207 26.98 22.68 68.94
C ASP A 207 26.39 23.85 69.73
N VAL A 208 25.36 24.50 69.19
CA VAL A 208 24.62 25.55 69.89
C VAL A 208 23.93 24.99 71.15
N SER A 209 23.33 23.81 71.07
CA SER A 209 22.72 23.16 72.25
C SER A 209 23.76 22.86 73.33
N GLY A 210 24.93 22.33 72.95
CA GLY A 210 26.05 22.09 73.87
C GLY A 210 26.53 23.36 74.56
N ASN A 211 26.65 24.45 73.81
CA ASN A 211 27.02 25.77 74.34
C ASN A 211 25.96 26.33 75.30
N LEU A 212 24.66 26.21 74.97
CA LEU A 212 23.57 26.64 75.85
C LEU A 212 23.55 25.82 77.15
N SER A 213 23.81 24.52 77.09
CA SER A 213 23.94 23.66 78.27
C SER A 213 25.11 24.10 79.17
N ALA A 214 26.26 24.42 78.57
CA ALA A 214 27.42 24.94 79.29
C ALA A 214 27.16 26.32 79.94
N VAL A 215 26.44 27.21 79.25
CA VAL A 215 26.01 28.51 79.80
C VAL A 215 25.04 28.30 80.97
N THR A 216 24.06 27.42 80.83
CA THR A 216 23.10 27.07 81.89
C THR A 216 23.82 26.60 83.15
N ALA A 217 24.79 25.70 83.02
CA ALA A 217 25.59 25.20 84.16
C ALA A 217 26.44 26.28 84.84
N ARG A 218 26.91 27.29 84.09
CA ARG A 218 27.65 28.44 84.65
C ARG A 218 26.72 29.39 85.40
N VAL A 219 25.54 29.67 84.83
CA VAL A 219 24.54 30.54 85.45
C VAL A 219 23.94 29.89 86.71
N ASP A 220 23.71 28.58 86.71
CA ASP A 220 23.29 27.83 87.91
C ASP A 220 24.29 27.98 89.07
N LYS A 221 25.60 27.89 88.77
CA LYS A 221 26.66 28.11 89.78
C LYS A 221 26.72 29.55 90.28
N LEU A 222 26.44 30.53 89.41
CA LEU A 222 26.37 31.93 89.81
C LEU A 222 25.18 32.20 90.73
N ILE A 223 24.00 31.64 90.42
CA ILE A 223 22.82 31.77 91.27
C ILE A 223 23.03 31.13 92.64
N ALA A 224 23.75 30.01 92.71
CA ALA A 224 24.10 29.38 93.99
C ALA A 224 25.00 30.26 94.88
N GLY A 225 25.69 31.26 94.31
CA GLY A 225 26.55 32.21 95.03
C GLY A 225 25.95 33.61 95.21
N VAL A 226 24.73 33.87 94.71
CA VAL A 226 24.03 35.16 94.82
C VAL A 226 22.97 35.06 95.91
N ASP A 227 22.84 36.10 96.74
CA ASP A 227 21.85 36.14 97.80
C ASP A 227 20.42 36.01 97.23
N ASN A 228 19.65 35.06 97.74
CA ASN A 228 18.54 34.42 97.03
C ASN A 228 17.26 35.29 96.90
N ASN A 229 17.34 36.55 97.34
CA ASN A 229 16.23 37.46 97.61
C ASN A 229 16.31 38.79 96.82
N GLY A 230 17.31 38.98 95.95
CA GLY A 230 17.48 40.19 95.14
C GLY A 230 16.85 40.12 93.74
N GLN A 231 16.57 41.27 93.13
CA GLN A 231 16.05 41.38 91.75
C GLN A 231 16.96 40.68 90.73
N THR A 232 18.28 40.74 90.94
CA THR A 232 19.29 40.02 90.14
C THR A 232 19.08 38.50 90.11
N ALA A 233 18.69 37.89 91.23
CA ALA A 233 18.45 36.45 91.28
C ALA A 233 17.16 36.07 90.53
N ALA A 234 16.15 36.95 90.53
CA ALA A 234 14.93 36.76 89.75
C ALA A 234 15.20 36.84 88.24
N ASP A 235 15.93 37.86 87.79
CA ASP A 235 16.29 38.07 86.38
C ASP A 235 17.15 36.92 85.83
N LEU A 236 18.07 36.38 86.66
CA LEU A 236 18.89 35.22 86.29
C LEU A 236 18.07 33.93 86.18
N ARG A 237 17.07 33.72 87.05
CA ARG A 237 16.15 32.57 86.94
C ARG A 237 15.27 32.65 85.70
N GLU A 238 14.78 33.84 85.35
CA GLU A 238 14.02 34.07 84.12
C GLU A 238 14.89 33.80 82.87
N THR A 239 16.13 34.29 82.89
CA THR A 239 17.11 34.05 81.81
C THR A 239 17.39 32.55 81.63
N LEU A 240 17.57 31.81 82.73
CA LEU A 240 17.73 30.35 82.69
C LEU A 240 16.49 29.64 82.12
N ALA A 241 15.29 30.05 82.52
CA ALA A 241 14.05 29.48 81.99
C ALA A 241 13.95 29.71 80.47
N ASN A 242 14.33 30.90 79.99
CA ASN A 242 14.37 31.22 78.57
C ASN A 242 15.44 30.43 77.81
N ILE A 243 16.63 30.24 78.38
CA ILE A 243 17.69 29.41 77.80
C ILE A 243 17.25 27.94 77.70
N LYS A 244 16.62 27.40 78.75
CA LYS A 244 16.12 26.02 78.78
C LYS A 244 15.01 25.79 77.74
N ASN A 245 14.08 26.72 77.63
CA ASN A 245 13.04 26.68 76.59
C ASN A 245 13.63 26.75 75.19
N THR A 246 14.63 27.60 74.98
CA THR A 246 15.31 27.75 73.68
C THR A 246 16.07 26.48 73.31
N SER A 247 16.80 25.88 74.25
CA SER A 247 17.50 24.60 74.06
C SER A 247 16.53 23.47 73.68
N SER A 248 15.41 23.34 74.38
CA SER A 248 14.39 22.33 74.03
C SER A 248 13.80 22.51 72.62
N ARG A 249 13.61 23.76 72.18
CA ARG A 249 13.15 24.06 70.81
C ARG A 249 14.21 23.69 69.77
N ILE A 250 15.48 23.97 70.05
CA ILE A 250 16.61 23.62 69.17
C ILE A 250 16.74 22.10 69.04
N GLU A 251 16.60 21.35 70.13
CA GLU A 251 16.62 19.88 70.09
C GLU A 251 15.49 19.28 69.26
N LYS A 252 14.26 19.78 69.44
CA LYS A 252 13.10 19.36 68.61
C LYS A 252 13.31 19.68 67.14
N MET A 253 13.94 20.81 66.84
CA MET A 253 14.23 21.24 65.47
C MET A 253 15.31 20.36 64.83
N ALA A 254 16.36 19.98 65.59
CA ALA A 254 17.38 19.04 65.14
C ALA A 254 16.78 17.65 64.85
N ALA A 255 15.95 17.12 65.75
CA ALA A 255 15.28 15.83 65.55
C ALA A 255 14.31 15.83 64.34
N SER A 256 13.62 16.95 64.10
CA SER A 256 12.73 17.10 62.94
C SER A 256 13.50 17.21 61.63
N LEU A 257 14.65 17.89 61.62
CA LEU A 257 15.54 17.98 60.46
C LEU A 257 16.18 16.63 60.12
N GLU A 258 16.57 15.86 61.14
CA GLU A 258 17.09 14.50 60.98
C GLU A 258 16.06 13.58 60.29
N GLY A 259 14.77 13.69 60.64
CA GLY A 259 13.69 12.91 60.03
C GLY A 259 13.36 13.25 58.57
N VAL A 260 13.62 14.48 58.09
CA VAL A 260 13.40 14.88 56.68
C VAL A 260 14.54 14.43 55.77
N VAL A 261 15.75 14.26 56.31
CA VAL A 261 16.95 13.82 55.57
C VAL A 261 17.08 12.30 55.56
N THR A 262 16.66 11.62 56.63
CA THR A 262 16.81 10.17 56.77
C THR A 262 15.58 9.38 56.36
N ASP A 263 14.47 10.00 55.94
CA ASP A 263 13.28 9.28 55.50
C ASP A 263 13.58 8.41 54.27
N PRO A 264 13.68 7.07 54.45
CA PRO A 264 14.02 6.17 53.37
C PRO A 264 12.97 6.21 52.26
N GLN A 265 11.70 6.50 52.60
CA GLN A 265 10.61 6.56 51.63
C GLN A 265 10.73 7.76 50.68
N THR A 266 11.16 8.93 51.18
CA THR A 266 11.36 10.11 50.34
C THR A 266 12.51 9.92 49.34
N GLY A 267 13.64 9.33 49.79
CA GLY A 267 14.75 8.97 48.91
C GLY A 267 14.37 7.91 47.87
N GLU A 268 13.62 6.88 48.28
CA GLU A 268 13.13 5.82 47.40
C GLU A 268 12.14 6.36 46.35
N ASN A 269 11.16 7.18 46.77
CA ASN A 269 10.17 7.80 45.88
C ASN A 269 10.82 8.74 44.87
N LEU A 270 11.84 9.49 45.28
CA LEU A 270 12.59 10.36 44.37
C LEU A 270 13.40 9.53 43.37
N ARG A 271 14.07 8.45 43.80
CA ARG A 271 14.75 7.52 42.89
C ARG A 271 13.78 6.87 41.91
N GLN A 272 12.62 6.43 42.38
CA GLN A 272 11.57 5.83 41.55
C GLN A 272 11.00 6.84 40.54
N THR A 273 10.76 8.08 40.98
CA THR A 273 10.29 9.16 40.10
C THR A 273 11.33 9.52 39.05
N LEU A 274 12.61 9.62 39.43
CA LEU A 274 13.72 9.87 38.50
C LEU A 274 13.87 8.72 37.49
N LYS A 275 13.72 7.47 37.94
CA LYS A 275 13.72 6.29 37.07
C LYS A 275 12.56 6.34 36.08
N ASN A 276 11.33 6.52 36.57
CA ASN A 276 10.13 6.61 35.73
C ASN A 276 10.22 7.78 34.73
N THR A 277 10.74 8.93 35.15
CA THR A 277 10.90 10.12 34.29
C THR A 277 11.96 9.89 33.22
N ARG A 278 13.09 9.24 33.56
CA ARG A 278 14.11 8.85 32.58
C ARG A 278 13.54 7.86 31.56
N GLU A 279 12.83 6.84 32.01
CA GLU A 279 12.18 5.86 31.12
C GLU A 279 11.12 6.51 30.22
N ALA A 280 10.34 7.46 30.73
CA ALA A 280 9.36 8.22 29.95
C ALA A 280 10.05 9.10 28.90
N SER A 281 11.14 9.80 29.26
CA SER A 281 11.94 10.62 28.34
C SER A 281 12.58 9.78 27.24
N GLU A 282 13.13 8.61 27.57
CA GLU A 282 13.67 7.66 26.59
C GLU A 282 12.60 7.15 25.63
N LYS A 283 11.41 6.78 26.15
CA LYS A 283 10.27 6.36 25.31
C LYS A 283 9.79 7.49 24.40
N ALA A 284 9.71 8.72 24.91
CA ALA A 284 9.32 9.90 24.13
C ALA A 284 10.33 10.19 23.01
N ASN A 285 11.64 10.19 23.32
CA ASN A 285 12.70 10.34 22.31
C ASN A 285 12.65 9.25 21.24
N LYS A 286 12.42 7.99 21.65
CA LYS A 286 12.27 6.86 20.73
C LYS A 286 11.01 6.97 19.87
N MET A 287 9.94 7.58 20.37
CA MET A 287 8.73 7.84 19.60
C MET A 287 8.93 8.98 18.61
N LEU A 288 9.58 10.07 19.03
CA LEU A 288 9.90 11.21 18.17
C LEU A 288 10.83 10.82 17.00
N SER A 289 11.81 9.95 17.25
CA SER A 289 12.67 9.44 16.17
C SER A 289 11.90 8.54 15.19
N LYS A 290 10.93 7.75 15.66
CA LYS A 290 10.02 6.96 14.81
C LYS A 290 9.10 7.85 13.97
N VAL A 291 8.56 8.93 14.55
CA VAL A 291 7.69 9.86 13.80
C VAL A 291 8.48 10.61 12.73
N ASN A 292 9.71 11.05 13.02
CA ASN A 292 10.56 11.72 12.03
C ASN A 292 11.07 10.79 10.92
N SER A 293 11.03 9.47 11.13
CA SER A 293 11.40 8.46 10.12
C SER A 293 10.18 7.89 9.38
N LEU A 294 8.98 8.38 9.70
CA LEU A 294 7.76 8.01 8.99
C LEU A 294 7.70 8.77 7.67
N SER A 295 7.91 8.05 6.56
CA SER A 295 7.69 8.58 5.22
C SER A 295 6.82 7.61 4.42
N ALA A 296 6.04 8.15 3.48
CA ALA A 296 5.25 7.37 2.55
C ALA A 296 5.66 7.76 1.13
N GLU A 297 5.98 6.77 0.32
CA GLU A 297 6.30 6.91 -1.10
C GLU A 297 5.19 6.23 -1.89
N THR A 298 4.56 6.94 -2.83
CA THR A 298 3.55 6.34 -3.70
C THR A 298 4.19 6.00 -5.03
N ASN A 299 4.01 4.77 -5.51
CA ASN A 299 4.56 4.29 -6.76
C ASN A 299 3.43 3.95 -7.73
N PHE A 300 3.61 4.34 -8.98
CA PHE A 300 2.78 3.89 -10.09
C PHE A 300 3.67 3.39 -11.22
N GLU A 301 3.30 2.29 -11.85
CA GLU A 301 4.03 1.77 -12.98
C GLU A 301 3.13 1.19 -14.06
N VAL A 302 3.64 1.26 -15.28
CA VAL A 302 3.04 0.65 -16.46
C VAL A 302 4.12 -0.19 -17.12
N LEU A 303 3.81 -1.48 -17.27
CA LEU A 303 4.68 -2.48 -17.87
C LEU A 303 3.99 -3.08 -19.10
N TYR A 304 4.77 -3.40 -20.12
CA TYR A 304 4.32 -4.07 -21.34
C TYR A 304 5.09 -5.37 -21.52
N SER A 305 4.37 -6.46 -21.79
CA SER A 305 4.97 -7.74 -22.19
C SER A 305 4.82 -7.93 -23.70
N PRO A 306 5.93 -7.96 -24.46
CA PRO A 306 5.90 -8.33 -25.87
C PRO A 306 5.46 -9.78 -26.08
N ASP A 307 5.84 -10.69 -25.18
CA ASP A 307 5.54 -12.12 -25.31
C ASP A 307 4.06 -12.43 -25.07
N ALA A 308 3.44 -11.72 -24.12
CA ALA A 308 2.03 -11.89 -23.77
C ALA A 308 1.09 -10.89 -24.48
N GLU A 309 1.64 -9.94 -25.23
CA GLU A 309 0.91 -8.80 -25.85
C GLU A 309 -0.03 -8.08 -24.86
N LYS A 310 0.41 -7.93 -23.62
CA LYS A 310 -0.39 -7.40 -22.51
C LYS A 310 0.27 -6.24 -21.80
N TYR A 311 -0.57 -5.30 -21.36
CA TYR A 311 -0.19 -4.23 -20.44
C TYR A 311 -0.53 -4.61 -19.02
N GLN A 312 0.33 -4.21 -18.10
CA GLN A 312 0.13 -4.35 -16.67
C GLN A 312 0.36 -3.00 -15.99
N SER A 313 -0.64 -2.56 -15.22
CA SER A 313 -0.54 -1.37 -14.39
C SER A 313 -0.55 -1.75 -12.93
N ASN A 314 0.44 -1.27 -12.17
CA ASN A 314 0.55 -1.52 -10.74
C ASN A 314 0.64 -0.20 -9.98
N ALA A 315 0.09 -0.18 -8.77
CA ALA A 315 0.19 0.95 -7.86
C ALA A 315 0.47 0.44 -6.45
N ASP A 316 1.45 1.02 -5.76
CA ASP A 316 1.76 0.69 -4.37
C ASP A 316 2.16 1.91 -3.55
N ILE A 317 2.03 1.79 -2.24
CA ILE A 317 2.47 2.77 -1.26
C ILE A 317 3.47 2.06 -0.36
N LYS A 318 4.70 2.56 -0.33
CA LYS A 318 5.73 2.14 0.62
C LYS A 318 5.75 3.09 1.81
N ILE A 319 5.44 2.58 2.99
CA ILE A 319 5.44 3.30 4.26
C ILE A 319 6.68 2.89 5.03
N ASN A 320 7.68 3.76 5.09
CA ASN A 320 8.84 3.57 5.95
C ASN A 320 8.42 3.87 7.40
N THR A 321 8.56 2.89 8.29
CA THR A 321 8.14 2.98 9.71
C THR A 321 9.30 3.24 10.66
N SER A 322 10.52 3.01 10.17
CA SER A 322 11.80 3.29 10.81
C SER A 322 12.87 3.27 9.70
N PRO A 323 14.12 3.73 9.95
CA PRO A 323 15.16 3.77 8.91
C PRO A 323 15.41 2.42 8.21
N ASN A 324 15.13 1.30 8.89
CA ASN A 324 15.39 -0.04 8.41
C ASN A 324 14.11 -0.88 8.25
N GLN A 325 12.92 -0.33 8.47
CA GLN A 325 11.66 -1.08 8.45
C GLN A 325 10.61 -0.37 7.61
N PHE A 326 9.91 -1.13 6.78
CA PHE A 326 8.88 -0.58 5.89
C PHE A 326 7.72 -1.56 5.70
N ALA A 327 6.59 -1.03 5.25
CA ALA A 327 5.45 -1.79 4.78
C ALA A 327 5.12 -1.35 3.35
N VAL A 328 4.67 -2.28 2.51
CA VAL A 328 4.24 -2.01 1.14
C VAL A 328 2.80 -2.48 1.01
N VAL A 329 1.92 -1.60 0.55
CA VAL A 329 0.51 -1.91 0.25
C VAL A 329 0.24 -1.52 -1.19
N GLY A 330 -0.28 -2.42 -2.01
CA GLY A 330 -0.52 -2.10 -3.41
C GLY A 330 -1.49 -3.04 -4.12
N VAL A 331 -1.76 -2.71 -5.36
CA VAL A 331 -2.59 -3.49 -6.29
C VAL A 331 -1.79 -3.70 -7.56
N HIS A 332 -1.71 -4.94 -8.01
CA HIS A 332 -1.12 -5.35 -9.28
C HIS A 332 -2.20 -5.68 -10.30
N GLY A 333 -1.92 -5.46 -11.59
CA GLY A 333 -2.83 -5.84 -12.67
C GLY A 333 -4.11 -5.02 -12.70
N ILE A 334 -4.02 -3.72 -12.42
CA ILE A 334 -5.17 -2.80 -12.42
C ILE A 334 -5.83 -2.84 -13.82
N GLY A 335 -7.06 -3.35 -13.88
CA GLY A 335 -7.84 -3.47 -15.12
C GLY A 335 -7.83 -4.86 -15.79
N ASP A 336 -6.92 -5.77 -15.40
CA ASP A 336 -6.88 -7.18 -15.87
C ASP A 336 -6.65 -8.13 -14.68
N GLY A 337 -7.67 -8.24 -13.82
CA GLY A 337 -7.65 -9.11 -12.65
C GLY A 337 -6.79 -8.55 -11.50
N ASN A 338 -7.34 -7.61 -10.74
CA ASN A 338 -6.67 -6.93 -9.64
C ASN A 338 -6.17 -7.91 -8.56
N ARG A 339 -4.86 -7.91 -8.29
CA ARG A 339 -4.23 -8.72 -7.23
C ARG A 339 -3.65 -7.83 -6.14
N GLY A 340 -4.01 -8.09 -4.88
CA GLY A 340 -3.52 -7.30 -3.74
C GLY A 340 -2.06 -7.63 -3.37
N ASN A 341 -1.31 -6.63 -2.94
CA ASN A 341 0.04 -6.74 -2.40
C ASN A 341 0.06 -6.15 -1.00
N LEU A 342 0.53 -6.91 -0.01
CA LEU A 342 0.69 -6.46 1.37
C LEU A 342 1.92 -7.12 1.96
N GLN A 343 3.01 -6.36 2.07
CA GLN A 343 4.29 -6.89 2.54
C GLN A 343 4.84 -6.03 3.67
N VAL A 344 5.53 -6.66 4.60
CA VAL A 344 6.37 -5.99 5.59
C VAL A 344 7.83 -6.34 5.29
N GLY A 345 8.72 -5.38 5.43
CA GLY A 345 10.11 -5.55 5.10
C GLY A 345 11.06 -4.90 6.10
N THR A 346 12.26 -5.44 6.15
CA THR A 346 13.38 -4.90 6.90
C THR A 346 14.64 -4.96 6.06
N GLY A 347 15.48 -3.94 6.15
CA GLY A 347 16.68 -3.86 5.33
C GLY A 347 17.67 -2.79 5.76
N ASP A 348 18.73 -2.68 4.96
CA ASP A 348 19.79 -1.69 5.09
C ASP A 348 20.10 -1.05 3.72
N ASP A 349 21.23 -0.35 3.60
CA ASP A 349 21.63 0.33 2.38
C ASP A 349 21.94 -0.63 1.21
N ARG A 350 22.11 -1.92 1.46
CA ARG A 350 22.48 -2.93 0.44
C ARG A 350 21.38 -3.95 0.19
N PHE A 351 20.65 -4.38 1.22
CA PHE A 351 19.67 -5.45 1.09
C PHE A 351 18.38 -5.13 1.84
N ASP A 352 17.24 -5.37 1.18
CA ASP A 352 15.93 -5.43 1.84
C ASP A 352 15.39 -6.86 1.79
N SER A 353 14.75 -7.28 2.86
CA SER A 353 14.02 -8.53 2.95
C SER A 353 12.54 -8.24 3.17
N ARG A 354 11.65 -8.98 2.52
CA ARG A 354 10.20 -8.76 2.49
C ARG A 354 9.46 -10.06 2.76
N LEU A 355 8.37 -9.98 3.51
CA LEU A 355 7.46 -11.09 3.82
C LEU A 355 6.02 -10.60 3.76
N GLY A 356 5.12 -11.40 3.18
CA GLY A 356 3.69 -11.09 3.20
C GLY A 356 2.92 -11.69 2.04
N ILE A 357 2.00 -10.91 1.49
CA ILE A 357 1.16 -11.25 0.35
C ILE A 357 1.75 -10.57 -0.88
N VAL A 358 2.20 -11.37 -1.84
CA VAL A 358 2.66 -10.96 -3.17
C VAL A 358 1.61 -11.43 -4.18
N GLU A 359 0.99 -10.49 -4.88
CA GLU A 359 -0.02 -10.79 -5.90
C GLU A 359 -1.16 -11.70 -5.42
N GLY A 360 -1.68 -11.44 -4.23
CA GLY A 360 -2.77 -12.18 -3.61
C GLY A 360 -2.35 -13.52 -2.98
N LYS A 361 -1.05 -13.85 -2.99
CA LYS A 361 -0.53 -15.13 -2.50
C LYS A 361 0.55 -14.93 -1.43
N PRO A 362 0.68 -15.81 -0.43
CA PRO A 362 1.78 -15.74 0.52
C PRO A 362 3.14 -15.84 -0.18
N GLY A 363 4.11 -15.03 0.23
CA GLY A 363 5.43 -15.00 -0.37
C GLY A 363 6.48 -14.23 0.45
N ALA A 364 7.71 -14.32 -0.02
CA ALA A 364 8.88 -13.63 0.52
C ALA A 364 9.71 -13.04 -0.63
N GLY A 365 10.35 -11.90 -0.38
CA GLY A 365 11.15 -11.18 -1.36
C GLY A 365 12.50 -10.73 -0.79
N ILE A 366 13.49 -10.58 -1.66
CA ILE A 366 14.79 -9.98 -1.35
C ILE A 366 15.09 -8.94 -2.43
N ASP A 367 15.49 -7.74 -2.01
CA ASP A 367 15.97 -6.69 -2.89
C ASP A 367 17.45 -6.42 -2.62
N ALA A 368 18.28 -6.42 -3.65
CA ALA A 368 19.67 -6.02 -3.63
C ALA A 368 19.84 -4.66 -4.30
N LYS A 369 20.40 -3.69 -3.57
CA LYS A 369 20.68 -2.33 -4.03
C LYS A 369 22.14 -2.27 -4.49
N LEU A 370 22.35 -2.07 -5.80
CA LEU A 370 23.68 -1.96 -6.39
C LEU A 370 23.97 -0.49 -6.71
N GLY A 371 24.72 0.15 -5.81
CA GLY A 371 24.99 1.59 -5.88
C GLY A 371 23.70 2.40 -5.72
N ASN A 372 23.66 3.60 -6.32
CA ASN A 372 22.52 4.50 -6.16
C ASN A 372 21.49 4.36 -7.28
N GLN A 373 21.77 3.61 -8.34
CA GLN A 373 20.95 3.61 -9.56
C GLN A 373 20.29 2.27 -9.88
N MET A 374 20.72 1.15 -9.30
CA MET A 374 20.22 -0.18 -9.67
C MET A 374 19.65 -0.93 -8.47
N ARG A 375 18.50 -1.56 -8.68
CA ARG A 375 17.88 -2.47 -7.71
C ARG A 375 17.48 -3.78 -8.38
N PHE A 376 17.84 -4.90 -7.78
CA PHE A 376 17.42 -6.23 -8.21
C PHE A 376 16.55 -6.86 -7.15
N SER A 377 15.43 -7.43 -7.55
CA SER A 377 14.41 -7.96 -6.67
C SER A 377 14.10 -9.41 -7.07
N VAL A 378 14.02 -10.28 -6.08
CA VAL A 378 13.62 -11.68 -6.24
C VAL A 378 12.46 -11.92 -5.30
N ASP A 379 11.30 -12.31 -5.83
CA ASP A 379 10.13 -12.71 -5.04
C ASP A 379 9.82 -14.19 -5.27
N VAL A 380 9.58 -14.93 -4.19
CA VAL A 380 9.10 -16.32 -4.21
C VAL A 380 7.75 -16.37 -3.50
N TYR A 381 6.71 -16.80 -4.20
CA TYR A 381 5.34 -16.73 -3.70
C TYR A 381 4.45 -17.87 -4.22
N ASP A 382 3.26 -18.01 -3.62
CA ASP A 382 2.31 -19.11 -3.80
C ASP A 382 2.87 -20.48 -3.36
N PRO A 383 2.77 -20.84 -2.07
CA PRO A 383 3.35 -22.10 -1.55
C PRO A 383 2.73 -23.37 -2.15
N ASN A 384 1.51 -23.29 -2.69
CA ASN A 384 0.83 -24.42 -3.30
C ASN A 384 1.28 -24.63 -4.76
N ASP A 385 1.75 -23.55 -5.39
CA ASP A 385 2.14 -23.52 -6.79
C ASP A 385 3.32 -22.54 -6.95
N VAL A 386 4.51 -22.96 -6.50
CA VAL A 386 5.67 -22.06 -6.31
C VAL A 386 5.95 -21.24 -7.56
N ARG A 387 5.98 -19.91 -7.41
CA ARG A 387 6.31 -18.94 -8.46
C ARG A 387 7.51 -18.11 -8.03
N VAL A 388 8.39 -17.87 -8.99
CA VAL A 388 9.56 -17.00 -8.83
C VAL A 388 9.44 -15.82 -9.77
N LYS A 389 9.48 -14.61 -9.22
CA LYS A 389 9.51 -13.35 -9.97
C LYS A 389 10.88 -12.71 -9.80
N LEU A 390 11.49 -12.34 -10.93
CA LEU A 390 12.72 -11.56 -10.98
C LEU A 390 12.40 -10.17 -11.49
N ARG A 391 13.02 -9.16 -10.89
CA ARG A 391 12.80 -7.78 -11.27
C ARG A 391 14.08 -6.97 -11.14
N SER A 392 14.26 -6.04 -12.05
CA SER A 392 15.39 -5.12 -12.10
C SER A 392 14.89 -3.72 -12.34
N GLU A 393 15.38 -2.75 -11.59
CA GLU A 393 15.03 -1.35 -11.72
C GLU A 393 16.28 -0.50 -11.92
N TYR A 394 16.24 0.40 -12.90
CA TYR A 394 17.29 1.37 -13.16
C TYR A 394 16.77 2.80 -13.02
N GLN A 395 17.36 3.58 -12.13
CA GLN A 395 16.98 4.96 -11.87
C GLN A 395 17.45 5.88 -13.02
N LEU A 396 16.51 6.50 -13.72
CA LEU A 396 16.79 7.49 -14.76
C LEU A 396 16.94 8.89 -14.17
N ASN A 397 16.06 9.22 -13.23
CA ASN A 397 16.05 10.48 -12.47
C ASN A 397 15.49 10.16 -11.06
N PRO A 398 15.49 11.11 -10.09
CA PRO A 398 15.11 10.82 -8.70
C PRO A 398 13.79 10.05 -8.55
N ASP A 399 12.82 10.34 -9.42
CA ASP A 399 11.45 9.89 -9.29
C ASP A 399 11.02 8.87 -10.36
N THR A 400 11.88 8.55 -11.34
CA THR A 400 11.53 7.70 -12.50
C THR A 400 12.55 6.60 -12.72
N PHE A 401 12.04 5.39 -12.91
CA PHE A 401 12.82 4.17 -13.03
C PHE A 401 12.40 3.38 -14.27
N LEU A 402 13.36 2.85 -15.02
CA LEU A 402 13.11 1.78 -15.97
C LEU A 402 12.97 0.46 -15.21
N VAL A 403 11.99 -0.34 -15.61
CA VAL A 403 11.68 -1.62 -14.97
C VAL A 403 11.78 -2.72 -16.01
N GLY A 404 12.55 -3.76 -15.67
CA GLY A 404 12.47 -5.07 -16.29
C GLY A 404 11.94 -6.07 -15.26
N GLN A 405 10.97 -6.88 -15.64
CA GLN A 405 10.37 -7.88 -14.76
C GLN A 405 10.16 -9.17 -15.54
N THR A 406 10.41 -10.31 -14.90
CA THR A 406 10.09 -11.62 -15.45
C THR A 406 9.33 -12.40 -14.39
N ASP A 407 8.08 -12.72 -14.72
CA ASP A 407 7.20 -13.49 -13.86
C ASP A 407 7.36 -14.99 -14.16
N ASN A 408 7.19 -15.82 -13.13
CA ASN A 408 7.21 -17.28 -13.21
C ASN A 408 8.48 -17.83 -13.88
N VAL A 409 9.65 -17.33 -13.50
CA VAL A 409 10.95 -17.71 -14.09
C VAL A 409 11.21 -19.21 -13.99
N ASN A 410 10.62 -19.87 -13.00
CA ASN A 410 10.68 -21.31 -12.77
C ASN A 410 9.65 -22.14 -13.56
N LYS A 411 8.82 -21.53 -14.41
CA LYS A 411 7.76 -22.18 -15.19
C LYS A 411 7.76 -21.70 -16.64
N GLU A 412 8.30 -22.50 -17.55
CA GLU A 412 8.47 -22.07 -18.95
C GLU A 412 7.15 -21.74 -19.67
N THR A 413 6.05 -22.44 -19.38
CA THR A 413 4.76 -22.23 -20.05
C THR A 413 4.04 -20.96 -19.61
N ASP A 414 4.32 -20.48 -18.40
CA ASP A 414 3.62 -19.35 -17.76
C ASP A 414 4.55 -18.14 -17.61
N ARG A 415 5.76 -18.21 -18.18
CA ARG A 415 6.78 -17.17 -18.08
C ARG A 415 6.38 -15.98 -18.92
N SER A 416 6.43 -14.79 -18.33
CA SER A 416 6.17 -13.54 -19.05
C SER A 416 7.18 -12.49 -18.68
N THR A 417 7.78 -11.87 -19.69
CA THR A 417 8.75 -10.78 -19.50
C THR A 417 8.08 -9.46 -19.79
N TYR A 418 8.26 -8.51 -18.89
CA TYR A 418 7.68 -7.18 -18.94
C TYR A 418 8.78 -6.11 -18.90
N PHE A 419 8.55 -5.04 -19.64
CA PHE A 419 9.40 -3.85 -19.63
C PHE A 419 8.52 -2.62 -19.48
N GLY A 420 8.99 -1.62 -18.73
CA GLY A 420 8.22 -0.42 -18.55
C GLY A 420 8.87 0.63 -17.68
N VAL A 421 8.02 1.51 -17.16
CA VAL A 421 8.44 2.67 -16.38
C VAL A 421 7.66 2.70 -15.08
N LYS A 422 8.40 2.94 -13.99
CA LYS A 422 7.85 3.22 -12.66
C LYS A 422 8.14 4.67 -12.31
N HIS A 423 7.15 5.35 -11.75
CA HIS A 423 7.28 6.70 -11.20
C HIS A 423 6.92 6.69 -9.72
N THR A 424 7.67 7.44 -8.93
CA THR A 424 7.50 7.61 -7.48
C THR A 424 7.08 9.04 -7.20
N PHE A 425 6.07 9.24 -6.36
CA PHE A 425 5.47 10.53 -5.98
C PHE A 425 5.73 10.88 -4.53
#